data_AF-A0A0U4XT65-F1
#
_entry.id   AF-A0A0U4XT65-F1
#
_cell.length_a   1.000
_cell.length_b   1.000
_cell.length_c   1.000
_cell.angle_alpha   90.00
_cell.angle_beta   90.00
_cell.angle_gamma   90.00
#
_symmetry.space_group_name_H-M   'P 1'
#
loop_
_entity.id
_entity.type
_entity.pdbx_description
1 polymer ?
#
loop_
_entity_poly.entity_id
_entity_poly.type
_entity_poly.pdbx_seq_one_letter_code
_entity_poly.pdbx_strand_id
1 'polypeptide(L)'
;MTREVIDTTTDHGSYRGDPGPTAFGKINSNFEELYTGMDKALASPVACQLGMSANYSIASGVVQAIPWNTEFFDTASMHSTSSNTEQVQIAKAGFYLVACNIQCAANANGSRAIRLLKNGALLAGTLSFFPAINGRATTCNTFSIEQLAAGDIISAAAFQDSGSTIVLEAANCKFSIYKLSV
;
A
#
# COMPACT_ATOMS: atom_id res chain seq x y z
N MET A 1 27.21 9.07 -5.91
CA MET A 1 28.25 9.92 -6.51
C MET A 1 29.00 10.58 -5.37
N THR A 2 30.30 10.79 -5.49
CA THR A 2 31.12 11.32 -4.39
C THR A 2 30.85 12.82 -4.29
N ARG A 3 30.54 13.32 -3.09
CA ARG A 3 30.25 14.75 -2.85
C ARG A 3 31.41 15.62 -3.35
N GLU A 4 31.14 16.49 -4.31
CA GLU A 4 32.14 17.40 -4.87
C GLU A 4 32.36 18.58 -3.90
N VAL A 5 33.31 18.43 -2.98
CA VAL A 5 33.67 19.49 -2.04
C VAL A 5 34.34 20.63 -2.79
N ILE A 6 33.72 21.81 -2.73
CA ILE A 6 34.29 23.03 -3.31
C ILE A 6 35.38 23.51 -2.38
N ASP A 7 36.62 23.25 -2.76
CA ASP A 7 37.79 23.85 -2.15
C ASP A 7 38.15 25.13 -2.92
N THR A 8 37.94 26.28 -2.28
CA THR A 8 38.28 27.60 -2.82
C THR A 8 39.57 28.18 -2.21
N THR A 9 40.21 27.45 -1.30
CA THR A 9 41.22 28.01 -0.38
C THR A 9 42.57 27.35 -0.46
N THR A 10 42.67 26.15 -1.01
CA THR A 10 43.93 25.41 -1.08
C THR A 10 44.43 25.29 -2.51
N ASP A 11 45.68 25.70 -2.75
CA ASP A 11 46.38 25.57 -4.04
C ASP A 11 46.81 24.10 -4.23
N HIS A 12 45.83 23.25 -4.52
CA HIS A 12 46.04 21.81 -4.68
C HIS A 12 46.36 21.45 -6.13
N GLY A 13 47.51 21.93 -6.60
CA GLY A 13 48.28 21.30 -7.67
C GLY A 13 47.92 21.68 -9.12
N SER A 14 48.94 22.13 -9.84
CA SER A 14 49.11 22.13 -11.30
C SER A 14 48.16 22.93 -12.22
N TYR A 15 47.05 23.50 -11.76
CA TYR A 15 46.16 24.26 -12.65
C TYR A 15 46.68 25.69 -12.91
N ARG A 16 47.31 25.89 -14.08
CA ARG A 16 47.62 27.21 -14.66
C ARG A 16 46.44 27.73 -15.49
N GLY A 17 45.38 28.25 -14.85
CA GLY A 17 44.22 28.83 -15.54
C GLY A 17 43.27 29.61 -14.63
N ASP A 18 42.18 30.16 -15.18
CA ASP A 18 41.13 30.82 -14.38
C ASP A 18 40.40 29.78 -13.50
N PRO A 19 40.39 29.92 -12.16
CA PRO A 19 39.71 29.00 -11.26
C PRO A 19 38.17 29.08 -11.32
N GLY A 20 37.61 30.16 -11.88
CA GLY A 20 36.16 30.36 -11.98
C GLY A 20 35.41 29.22 -12.68
N PRO A 21 35.77 28.83 -13.92
CA PRO A 21 35.12 27.73 -14.65
C PRO A 21 35.07 26.40 -13.88
N THR A 22 36.16 26.01 -13.21
CA THR A 22 36.21 24.77 -12.43
C THR A 22 35.31 24.84 -11.20
N ALA A 23 35.29 25.98 -10.51
CA ALA A 23 34.39 26.20 -9.37
C ALA A 23 32.91 26.18 -9.79
N PHE A 24 32.54 26.84 -10.90
CA PHE A 24 31.18 26.82 -11.43
C PHE A 24 30.75 25.42 -11.90
N GLY A 25 31.65 24.63 -12.51
CA GLY A 25 31.36 23.24 -12.88
C GLY A 25 31.03 22.35 -11.68
N LYS A 26 31.79 22.48 -10.58
CA LYS A 26 31.51 21.76 -9.32
C LYS A 26 30.19 22.19 -8.70
N ILE A 27 29.90 23.50 -8.71
CA ILE A 27 28.60 24.04 -8.24
C ILE A 27 27.44 23.43 -9.03
N ASN A 28 27.51 23.42 -10.36
CA ASN A 28 26.47 22.83 -11.21
C ASN A 28 26.29 21.34 -10.94
N SER A 29 27.39 20.59 -10.77
CA SER A 29 27.34 19.16 -10.44
C SER A 29 26.66 18.91 -9.09
N ASN A 30 26.96 19.73 -8.08
CA ASN A 30 26.30 19.67 -6.78
C ASN A 30 24.80 19.99 -6.87
N PHE A 31 24.42 20.98 -7.69
CA PHE A 31 23.01 21.30 -7.92
C PHE A 31 22.27 20.16 -8.64
N GLU A 32 22.90 19.53 -9.63
CA GLU A 32 22.32 18.37 -10.33
C GLU A 32 22.09 17.18 -9.39
N GLU A 33 23.04 16.90 -8.48
CA GLU A 33 22.87 15.88 -7.44
C GLU A 33 21.74 16.23 -6.48
N LEU A 34 21.67 17.49 -6.02
CA LEU A 34 20.59 17.97 -5.15
C LEU A 34 19.23 17.85 -5.83
N TYR A 35 19.09 18.27 -7.08
CA TYR A 35 17.84 18.15 -7.83
C TYR A 35 17.42 16.70 -8.00
N THR A 36 18.36 15.81 -8.34
CA THR A 36 18.09 14.36 -8.42
C THR A 36 17.64 13.77 -7.07
N GLY A 37 18.26 14.20 -5.98
CA GLY A 37 17.88 13.78 -4.63
C GLY A 37 16.50 14.30 -4.23
N MET A 38 16.21 15.57 -4.56
CA MET A 38 14.91 16.20 -4.31
C MET A 38 13.80 15.53 -5.12
N ASP A 39 14.02 15.22 -6.40
CA ASP A 39 13.04 14.52 -7.24
C ASP A 39 12.68 13.15 -6.67
N LYS A 40 13.66 12.43 -6.12
CA LYS A 40 13.41 11.17 -5.40
C LYS A 40 12.62 11.37 -4.11
N ALA A 41 12.96 12.39 -3.33
CA ALA A 41 12.28 12.69 -2.07
C ALA A 41 10.84 13.18 -2.28
N LEU A 42 10.58 13.85 -3.40
CA LEU A 42 9.27 14.40 -3.78
C LEU A 42 8.45 13.43 -4.64
N ALA A 43 9.00 12.28 -5.02
CA ALA A 43 8.27 11.29 -5.80
C ALA A 43 7.03 10.82 -5.02
N SER A 44 5.89 10.75 -5.71
CA SER A 44 4.64 10.30 -5.10
C SER A 44 4.83 8.91 -4.49
N PRO A 45 4.37 8.68 -3.24
CA PRO A 45 4.51 7.39 -2.60
C PRO A 45 3.79 6.32 -3.42
N VAL A 46 4.39 5.12 -3.47
CA VAL A 46 3.75 3.95 -4.07
C VAL A 46 2.59 3.52 -3.18
N ALA A 47 1.37 3.66 -3.67
CA ALA A 47 0.18 3.36 -2.91
C ALA A 47 -1.03 3.10 -3.80
N CYS A 48 -1.98 2.31 -3.29
CA CYS A 48 -3.32 2.21 -3.85
C CYS A 48 -4.36 2.20 -2.73
N GLN A 49 -5.55 2.73 -3.02
CA GLN A 49 -6.73 2.55 -2.20
C GLN A 49 -7.91 2.14 -3.08
N LEU A 50 -8.56 1.08 -2.65
CA LEU A 50 -9.58 0.38 -3.39
C LEU A 50 -10.88 0.36 -2.59
N GLY A 51 -11.99 0.18 -3.30
CA GLY A 51 -13.30 -0.04 -2.71
C GLY A 51 -14.19 -0.86 -3.65
N MET A 52 -15.48 -0.81 -3.38
CA MET A 52 -16.48 -1.62 -4.06
C MET A 52 -17.54 -0.72 -4.70
N SER A 53 -17.92 -1.02 -5.94
CA SER A 53 -18.97 -0.29 -6.66
C SER A 53 -20.38 -0.77 -6.30
N ALA A 54 -20.50 -1.96 -5.69
CA ALA A 54 -21.75 -2.54 -5.25
C ALA A 54 -21.52 -3.48 -4.05
N ASN A 55 -22.60 -3.71 -3.30
CA ASN A 55 -22.62 -4.64 -2.17
C ASN A 55 -22.20 -6.05 -2.61
N TYR A 56 -21.50 -6.77 -1.74
CA TYR A 56 -20.98 -8.12 -2.03
C TYR A 56 -21.42 -9.14 -0.99
N SER A 57 -21.90 -10.29 -1.45
CA SER A 57 -22.44 -11.34 -0.58
C SER A 57 -21.35 -12.36 -0.20
N ILE A 58 -21.22 -12.61 1.10
CA ILE A 58 -20.35 -13.65 1.66
C ILE A 58 -21.19 -14.79 2.28
N ALA A 59 -20.89 -16.00 1.87
CA ALA A 59 -21.46 -17.25 2.35
C ALA A 59 -21.03 -17.55 3.79
N SER A 60 -21.80 -18.43 4.45
CA SER A 60 -21.55 -18.82 5.83
C SER A 60 -20.51 -19.94 5.92
N GLY A 61 -19.62 -19.87 6.90
CA GLY A 61 -18.61 -20.90 7.18
C GLY A 61 -17.45 -20.96 6.19
N VAL A 62 -17.37 -20.02 5.24
CA VAL A 62 -16.35 -20.03 4.18
C VAL A 62 -15.54 -18.73 4.19
N VAL A 63 -14.26 -18.87 3.89
CA VAL A 63 -13.33 -17.74 3.70
C VAL A 63 -13.42 -17.29 2.26
N GLN A 64 -13.75 -16.02 2.03
CA GLN A 64 -13.88 -15.47 0.68
C GLN A 64 -12.97 -14.26 0.51
N ALA A 65 -12.16 -14.30 -0.55
CA ALA A 65 -11.45 -13.12 -1.01
C ALA A 65 -12.46 -12.04 -1.44
N ILE A 66 -12.15 -10.79 -1.10
CA ILE A 66 -13.04 -9.66 -1.36
C ILE A 66 -12.63 -9.01 -2.69
N PRO A 67 -13.53 -8.92 -3.69
CA PRO A 67 -13.24 -8.20 -4.92
C PRO A 67 -13.33 -6.68 -4.70
N TRP A 68 -12.40 -5.95 -5.29
CA TRP A 68 -12.34 -4.49 -5.28
C TRP A 68 -12.44 -3.96 -6.70
N ASN A 69 -13.62 -3.51 -7.10
CA ASN A 69 -13.91 -3.09 -8.48
C ASN A 69 -13.98 -1.55 -8.60
N THR A 70 -13.36 -0.82 -7.68
CA THR A 70 -13.21 0.63 -7.74
C THR A 70 -11.87 1.04 -7.16
N GLU A 71 -11.20 1.98 -7.82
CA GLU A 71 -9.96 2.61 -7.36
C GLU A 71 -10.23 4.06 -6.99
N PHE A 72 -9.74 4.48 -5.83
CA PHE A 72 -9.69 5.90 -5.46
C PHE A 72 -8.40 6.54 -5.95
N PHE A 73 -7.31 5.78 -5.89
CA PHE A 73 -6.04 6.05 -6.55
C PHE A 73 -5.23 4.75 -6.63
N ASP A 74 -4.34 4.68 -7.61
CA ASP A 74 -3.28 3.69 -7.74
C ASP A 74 -2.09 4.37 -8.42
N THR A 75 -1.05 4.69 -7.63
CA THR A 75 0.08 5.50 -8.12
C THR A 75 1.15 4.67 -8.84
N ALA A 76 1.00 3.35 -8.86
CA ALA A 76 2.00 2.44 -9.42
C ALA A 76 1.41 1.26 -10.20
N SER A 77 0.12 1.34 -10.59
CA SER A 77 -0.59 0.29 -11.34
C SER A 77 -0.48 -1.09 -10.68
N MET A 78 -0.67 -1.14 -9.36
CA MET A 78 -0.63 -2.35 -8.54
C MET A 78 -1.92 -3.17 -8.59
N HIS A 79 -3.02 -2.60 -9.08
CA HIS A 79 -4.34 -3.23 -9.06
C HIS A 79 -5.05 -3.13 -10.43
N SER A 80 -6.04 -4.01 -10.64
CA SER A 80 -6.95 -3.96 -11.79
C SER A 80 -8.41 -4.11 -11.35
N THR A 81 -9.27 -3.19 -11.78
CA THR A 81 -10.72 -3.23 -11.49
C THR A 81 -11.51 -4.25 -12.31
N SER A 82 -10.87 -4.98 -13.22
CA SER A 82 -11.54 -5.90 -14.14
C SER A 82 -10.93 -7.31 -14.22
N SER A 83 -9.71 -7.51 -13.72
CA SER A 83 -9.03 -8.82 -13.70
C SER A 83 -8.40 -9.04 -12.33
N ASN A 84 -8.59 -10.23 -11.74
CA ASN A 84 -8.08 -10.56 -10.41
C ASN A 84 -8.37 -9.44 -9.39
N THR A 85 -9.61 -8.93 -9.39
CA THR A 85 -10.03 -7.73 -8.63
C THR A 85 -9.84 -7.85 -7.12
N GLU A 86 -9.58 -9.05 -6.61
CA GLU A 86 -9.29 -9.34 -5.22
C GLU A 86 -7.80 -9.21 -4.86
N GLN A 87 -6.93 -8.94 -5.84
CA GLN A 87 -5.47 -9.00 -5.71
C GLN A 87 -4.82 -7.65 -5.98
N VAL A 88 -3.83 -7.31 -5.15
CA VAL A 88 -2.90 -6.21 -5.39
C VAL A 88 -1.50 -6.77 -5.55
N GLN A 89 -0.87 -6.49 -6.70
CA GLN A 89 0.51 -6.90 -6.97
C GLN A 89 1.48 -5.78 -6.62
N ILE A 90 2.42 -6.05 -5.73
CA ILE A 90 3.39 -5.07 -5.25
C ILE A 90 4.35 -4.69 -6.37
N ALA A 91 4.37 -3.39 -6.75
CA ALA A 91 5.21 -2.91 -7.85
C ALA A 91 6.69 -2.71 -7.47
N LYS A 92 6.99 -2.37 -6.21
CA LYS A 92 8.35 -2.09 -5.73
C LYS A 92 8.59 -2.76 -4.38
N ALA A 93 9.80 -3.25 -4.14
CA ALA A 93 10.13 -3.78 -2.83
C ALA A 93 10.20 -2.65 -1.77
N GLY A 94 9.83 -2.96 -0.53
CA GLY A 94 9.91 -2.02 0.58
C GLY A 94 9.04 -2.41 1.77
N PHE A 95 8.96 -1.49 2.74
CA PHE A 95 8.01 -1.60 3.85
C PHE A 95 6.68 -0.97 3.47
N TYR A 96 5.60 -1.69 3.71
CA TYR A 96 4.24 -1.30 3.37
C TYR A 96 3.35 -1.37 4.60
N LEU A 97 2.52 -0.35 4.79
CA LEU A 97 1.29 -0.48 5.58
C LEU A 97 0.22 -1.11 4.68
N VAL A 98 -0.27 -2.26 5.09
CA VAL A 98 -1.42 -2.94 4.49
C VAL A 98 -2.57 -2.85 5.46
N ALA A 99 -3.69 -2.24 5.06
CA ALA A 99 -4.85 -2.03 5.92
C ALA A 99 -6.14 -2.34 5.18
N CYS A 100 -7.05 -3.05 5.81
CA CYS A 100 -8.36 -3.34 5.26
C CYS A 100 -9.46 -3.12 6.30
N ASN A 101 -10.57 -2.56 5.83
CA ASN A 101 -11.78 -2.34 6.57
C ASN A 101 -12.96 -2.87 5.75
N ILE A 102 -13.83 -3.64 6.39
CA ILE A 102 -15.10 -4.10 5.81
C ILE A 102 -16.22 -3.87 6.80
N GLN A 103 -17.44 -3.80 6.29
CA GLN A 103 -18.64 -3.73 7.11
C GLN A 103 -19.63 -4.80 6.70
N CYS A 104 -19.89 -5.73 7.61
CA CYS A 104 -20.87 -6.79 7.45
C CYS A 104 -22.24 -6.30 7.90
N ALA A 105 -23.28 -6.53 7.10
CA ALA A 105 -24.66 -6.19 7.45
C ALA A 105 -25.08 -6.78 8.80
N ALA A 106 -26.01 -6.09 9.47
CA ALA A 106 -26.48 -6.45 10.80
C ALA A 106 -27.07 -7.87 10.83
N ASN A 107 -26.56 -8.70 11.73
CA ASN A 107 -27.05 -10.04 11.97
C ASN A 107 -26.52 -10.49 13.34
N ALA A 108 -27.38 -11.06 14.17
CA ALA A 108 -27.08 -11.36 15.58
C ALA A 108 -26.36 -12.71 15.81
N ASN A 109 -26.15 -13.52 14.76
CA ASN A 109 -25.62 -14.87 14.84
C ASN A 109 -24.18 -14.96 14.36
N GLY A 110 -23.40 -15.82 15.01
CA GLY A 110 -22.02 -16.14 14.67
C GLY A 110 -21.04 -15.01 14.97
N SER A 111 -19.95 -15.01 14.22
CA SER A 111 -18.84 -14.06 14.25
C SER A 111 -18.58 -13.53 12.85
N ARG A 112 -17.87 -12.41 12.78
CA ARG A 112 -17.31 -11.86 11.53
C ARG A 112 -15.81 -11.86 11.66
N ALA A 113 -15.08 -12.12 10.59
CA ALA A 113 -13.64 -12.02 10.60
C ALA A 113 -13.11 -11.44 9.30
N ILE A 114 -11.97 -10.78 9.44
CA ILE A 114 -11.18 -10.27 8.34
C ILE A 114 -9.75 -10.77 8.50
N ARG A 115 -9.07 -11.02 7.38
CA ARG A 115 -7.65 -11.37 7.33
C ARG A 115 -7.00 -10.75 6.11
N LEU A 116 -5.69 -10.56 6.18
CA LEU A 116 -4.86 -10.26 5.02
C LEU A 116 -4.15 -11.54 4.57
N LEU A 117 -3.93 -11.66 3.27
CA LEU A 117 -3.18 -12.76 2.69
C LEU A 117 -2.00 -12.22 1.88
N LYS A 118 -0.90 -12.96 1.93
CA LYS A 118 0.26 -12.78 1.07
C LYS A 118 0.42 -14.05 0.25
N ASN A 119 0.39 -13.92 -1.08
CA ASN A 119 0.52 -15.03 -2.02
C ASN A 119 -0.45 -16.19 -1.71
N GLY A 120 -1.68 -15.85 -1.33
CA GLY A 120 -2.74 -16.81 -0.97
C GLY A 120 -2.63 -17.42 0.44
N ALA A 121 -1.55 -17.18 1.17
CA ALA A 121 -1.37 -17.63 2.55
C ALA A 121 -1.77 -16.54 3.55
N LEU A 122 -2.28 -16.92 4.72
CA LEU A 122 -2.60 -15.98 5.79
C LEU A 122 -1.34 -15.18 6.19
N LEU A 123 -1.46 -13.85 6.18
CA LEU A 123 -0.47 -12.97 6.76
C LEU A 123 -0.61 -13.00 8.29
N ALA A 124 0.42 -13.50 8.98
CA ALA A 124 0.37 -13.74 10.42
C ALA A 124 0.01 -12.46 11.20
N GLY A 125 -0.80 -12.60 12.26
CA GLY A 125 -1.24 -11.47 13.09
C GLY A 125 -2.38 -10.63 12.51
N THR A 126 -2.83 -10.90 11.28
CA THR A 126 -3.88 -10.09 10.63
C THR A 126 -5.29 -10.66 10.74
N LEU A 127 -5.43 -11.90 11.21
CA LEU A 127 -6.74 -12.52 11.43
C LEU A 127 -7.40 -11.91 12.66
N SER A 128 -8.51 -11.20 12.46
CA SER A 128 -9.28 -10.56 13.53
C SER A 128 -10.72 -11.04 13.50
N PHE A 129 -11.21 -11.54 14.63
CA PHE A 129 -12.61 -11.92 14.84
C PHE A 129 -13.35 -10.82 15.60
N PHE A 130 -14.59 -10.58 15.19
CA PHE A 130 -15.50 -9.60 15.75
C PHE A 130 -16.83 -10.29 16.07
N PRO A 131 -17.44 -10.00 17.23
CA PRO A 131 -18.73 -10.57 17.58
C PRO A 131 -19.83 -10.03 16.67
N ALA A 132 -20.83 -10.86 16.37
CA ALA A 132 -22.05 -10.40 15.75
C ALA A 132 -22.85 -9.49 16.69
N ILE A 133 -23.46 -8.44 16.14
CA ILE A 133 -24.33 -7.51 16.89
C ILE A 133 -25.70 -7.38 16.20
N ASN A 134 -26.75 -7.17 17.01
CA ASN A 134 -28.11 -6.97 16.51
C ASN A 134 -28.37 -5.48 16.20
N GLY A 135 -29.14 -5.20 15.14
CA GLY A 135 -29.64 -3.86 14.82
C GLY A 135 -28.59 -2.87 14.27
N ARG A 136 -27.31 -3.29 14.15
CA ARG A 136 -26.22 -2.49 13.58
C ARG A 136 -25.26 -3.36 12.77
N ALA A 137 -24.68 -2.78 11.72
CA ALA A 137 -23.65 -3.45 10.94
C ALA A 137 -22.37 -3.65 11.78
N THR A 138 -21.67 -4.75 11.54
CA THR A 138 -20.41 -5.09 12.22
C THR A 138 -19.23 -4.66 11.35
N THR A 139 -18.48 -3.66 11.79
CA THR A 139 -17.25 -3.23 11.12
C THR A 139 -16.08 -4.09 11.58
N CYS A 140 -15.36 -4.69 10.63
CA CYS A 140 -14.15 -5.47 10.87
C CYS A 140 -12.97 -4.76 10.23
N ASN A 141 -11.87 -4.60 10.97
CA ASN A 141 -10.66 -3.95 10.49
C ASN A 141 -9.42 -4.76 10.85
N THR A 142 -8.40 -4.69 10.01
CA THR A 142 -7.09 -5.26 10.26
C THR A 142 -6.02 -4.46 9.53
N PHE A 143 -4.80 -4.44 10.06
CA PHE A 143 -3.65 -3.87 9.38
C PHE A 143 -2.38 -4.62 9.77
N SER A 144 -1.35 -4.52 8.94
CA SER A 144 0.02 -4.92 9.28
C SER A 144 1.02 -4.02 8.56
N ILE A 145 2.22 -3.93 9.13
CA ILE A 145 3.38 -3.37 8.45
C ILE A 145 4.26 -4.54 8.00
N GLU A 146 4.45 -4.67 6.69
CA GLU A 146 5.16 -5.80 6.11
C GLU A 146 6.30 -5.36 5.21
N GLN A 147 7.38 -6.15 5.20
CA GLN A 147 8.38 -6.07 4.16
C GLN A 147 7.91 -6.92 2.97
N LEU A 148 7.64 -6.26 1.85
CA LEU A 148 7.13 -6.90 0.63
C LEU A 148 8.15 -6.77 -0.50
N ALA A 149 8.23 -7.81 -1.33
CA ALA A 149 9.01 -7.82 -2.55
C ALA A 149 8.14 -7.41 -3.74
N ALA A 150 8.78 -6.91 -4.81
CA ALA A 150 8.08 -6.70 -6.07
C ALA A 150 7.53 -8.04 -6.59
N GLY A 151 6.27 -8.06 -7.00
CA GLY A 151 5.55 -9.25 -7.45
C GLY A 151 4.81 -10.02 -6.35
N ASP A 152 5.01 -9.70 -5.07
CA ASP A 152 4.15 -10.25 -4.01
C ASP A 152 2.69 -9.84 -4.26
N ILE A 153 1.77 -10.78 -4.04
CA ILE A 153 0.33 -10.57 -4.17
C ILE A 153 -0.26 -10.42 -2.76
N ILE A 154 -0.94 -9.31 -2.53
CA ILE A 154 -1.69 -9.06 -1.29
C ILE A 154 -3.18 -9.08 -1.60
N SER A 155 -3.95 -9.76 -0.76
CA SER A 155 -5.41 -9.74 -0.81
C SER A 155 -6.03 -9.66 0.58
N ALA A 156 -7.28 -9.28 0.65
CA ALA A 156 -8.08 -9.31 1.88
C ALA A 156 -9.20 -10.35 1.74
N ALA A 157 -9.47 -11.08 2.81
CA ALA A 157 -10.57 -12.03 2.84
C ALA A 157 -11.45 -11.87 4.08
N ALA A 158 -12.75 -12.06 3.88
CA ALA A 158 -13.76 -12.06 4.92
C ALA A 158 -14.18 -13.49 5.26
N PHE A 159 -14.69 -13.66 6.48
CA PHE A 159 -15.36 -14.86 6.95
C PHE A 159 -16.54 -14.47 7.83
N GLN A 160 -17.61 -15.26 7.80
CA GLN A 160 -18.71 -15.20 8.74
C GLN A 160 -19.40 -16.55 8.86
N ASP A 161 -19.99 -16.85 10.01
CA ASP A 161 -20.64 -18.15 10.32
C ASP A 161 -22.04 -17.96 10.93
N SER A 162 -22.82 -17.00 10.43
CA SER A 162 -24.18 -16.71 10.91
C SER A 162 -25.25 -17.77 10.58
N GLY A 163 -24.93 -18.76 9.75
CA GLY A 163 -25.87 -19.73 9.19
C GLY A 163 -26.61 -19.25 7.94
N SER A 164 -26.41 -18.00 7.50
CA SER A 164 -26.96 -17.46 6.25
C SER A 164 -25.92 -16.64 5.49
N THR A 165 -26.23 -16.23 4.26
CA THR A 165 -25.41 -15.25 3.53
C THR A 165 -25.52 -13.87 4.21
N ILE A 166 -24.42 -13.14 4.25
CA ILE A 166 -24.35 -11.76 4.73
C ILE A 166 -23.77 -10.87 3.65
N VAL A 167 -24.20 -9.62 3.61
CA VAL A 167 -23.71 -8.61 2.67
C VAL A 167 -22.61 -7.77 3.30
N LEU A 168 -21.56 -7.50 2.54
CA LEU A 168 -20.61 -6.42 2.78
C LEU A 168 -21.16 -5.12 2.20
N GLU A 169 -21.26 -4.08 3.03
CA GLU A 169 -21.79 -2.76 2.67
C GLU A 169 -20.72 -1.95 1.95
N ALA A 170 -20.86 -1.81 0.62
CA ALA A 170 -19.81 -1.31 -0.26
C ALA A 170 -19.24 0.06 0.13
N ALA A 171 -20.11 0.98 0.54
CA ALA A 171 -19.72 2.35 0.91
C ALA A 171 -18.76 2.40 2.11
N ASN A 172 -18.74 1.35 2.94
CA ASN A 172 -17.95 1.25 4.16
C ASN A 172 -16.86 0.16 4.06
N CYS A 173 -16.51 -0.26 2.85
CA CYS A 173 -15.43 -1.22 2.62
C CYS A 173 -14.27 -0.56 1.87
N LYS A 174 -13.06 -0.67 2.43
CA LYS A 174 -11.84 -0.10 1.86
C LYS A 174 -10.66 -1.04 2.03
N PHE A 175 -9.81 -1.09 1.02
CA PHE A 175 -8.51 -1.76 1.08
C PHE A 175 -7.42 -0.78 0.68
N SER A 176 -6.36 -0.69 1.48
CA SER A 176 -5.32 0.33 1.35
C SER A 176 -3.94 -0.29 1.51
N ILE A 177 -3.06 0.01 0.57
CA ILE A 177 -1.65 -0.40 0.61
C ILE A 177 -0.82 0.85 0.36
N TYR A 178 0.04 1.21 1.31
CA TYR A 178 0.89 2.39 1.24
C TYR A 178 2.33 2.04 1.58
N LYS A 179 3.27 2.33 0.68
CA LYS A 179 4.70 2.20 0.95
C LYS A 179 5.12 3.28 1.95
N LEU A 180 5.80 2.89 3.03
CA LEU A 180 6.17 3.78 4.14
C LEU A 180 7.43 4.61 3.86
N SER A 181 8.25 4.20 2.90
CA SER A 181 9.46 4.93 2.49
C SER A 181 9.52 4.98 0.97
N VAL A 182 9.82 6.16 0.43
CA VAL A 182 9.97 6.37 -1.02
C VAL A 182 11.17 5.60 -1.55
#